data_AF-A0A924YXF3-F1
#
_entry.id   AF-A0A924YXF3-F1
#
_cell.length_a   1.000
_cell.length_b   1.000
_cell.length_c   1.000
_cell.angle_alpha   90.00
_cell.angle_beta   90.00
_cell.angle_gamma   90.00
#
_symmetry.space_group_name_H-M   'P 1'
#
loop_
_entity.id
_entity.type
_entity.pdbx_description
1 polymer ?
#
loop_
_entity_poly.entity_id
_entity_poly.type
_entity_poly.pdbx_seq_one_letter_code
_entity_poly.pdbx_strand_id
1 'polypeptide(L)'
;ADAHAGIISRDEAAQIDRLLRRNRRLPSRTASAPRSLAGLVVCETCQSPMTVTRVAPRGKDTKEYLYLRPMRCPNKPKCKAIDYEEILQATIERICDDLPRAVAEVNMPDINLVKQGIEGAIAAKQAILTQLPGLIESGILDTESADLRAYTLRTEIAQLQGKLAQLPPVSLRAIAQAVSIPQFWLDLSEPERRFYFREFIRQIELIRDEANWTLKLIFIF
;
A
#
# COMPACT_ATOMS: atom_id res chain seq x y z
N ALA A 1 5.94 17.37 -25.32
CA ALA A 1 5.23 16.30 -26.04
C ALA A 1 6.10 15.05 -25.94
N ASP A 2 5.50 13.89 -25.66
CA ASP A 2 6.26 12.64 -25.58
C ASP A 2 6.69 12.23 -27.00
N ALA A 3 7.96 11.84 -27.16
CA ALA A 3 8.53 11.54 -28.47
C ALA A 3 8.06 10.19 -29.06
N HIS A 4 7.34 9.39 -28.28
CA HIS A 4 6.79 8.10 -28.65
C HIS A 4 5.59 7.75 -27.76
N ALA A 5 4.73 6.86 -28.26
CA ALA A 5 3.68 6.26 -27.44
C ALA A 5 4.32 5.35 -26.38
N GLY A 6 3.90 5.50 -25.13
CA GLY A 6 4.36 4.66 -24.03
C GLY A 6 3.88 3.21 -24.19
N ILE A 7 4.72 2.25 -23.79
CA ILE A 7 4.38 0.80 -23.78
C ILE A 7 3.32 0.51 -22.72
N ILE A 8 3.35 1.25 -21.61
CA ILE A 8 2.39 1.16 -20.51
C ILE A 8 1.72 2.52 -20.31
N SER A 9 0.51 2.50 -19.76
CA SER A 9 -0.20 3.74 -19.43
C SER A 9 0.53 4.50 -18.32
N ARG A 10 0.34 5.81 -18.25
CA ARG A 10 0.91 6.64 -17.17
C ARG A 10 0.40 6.21 -15.79
N ASP A 11 -0.85 5.76 -15.71
CA ASP A 11 -1.46 5.25 -14.47
C ASP A 11 -0.79 3.95 -14.02
N GLU A 12 -0.59 3.02 -14.94
CA GLU A 12 0.11 1.76 -14.67
C GLU A 12 1.57 2.01 -14.25
N ALA A 13 2.28 2.91 -14.93
CA ALA A 13 3.63 3.30 -14.56
C ALA A 13 3.69 3.88 -13.14
N ALA A 14 2.75 4.77 -12.79
CA ALA A 14 2.67 5.36 -11.45
C ALA A 14 2.36 4.32 -10.36
N GLN A 15 1.49 3.35 -10.65
CA GLN A 15 1.20 2.23 -9.74
C GLN A 15 2.44 1.35 -9.50
N ILE A 16 3.17 1.00 -10.57
CA ILE A 16 4.41 0.23 -10.46
C ILE A 16 5.45 0.99 -9.62
N ASP A 17 5.64 2.28 -9.90
CA ASP A 17 6.58 3.12 -9.15
C ASP A 17 6.25 3.18 -7.65
N ARG A 18 4.96 3.32 -7.31
CA ARG A 18 4.46 3.26 -5.93
C ARG A 18 4.81 1.93 -5.27
N LEU A 19 4.56 0.80 -5.94
CA LEU A 19 4.86 -0.54 -5.43
C LEU A 19 6.36 -0.73 -5.17
N LEU A 20 7.21 -0.28 -6.11
CA LEU A 20 8.67 -0.40 -5.98
C LEU A 20 9.21 0.43 -4.81
N ARG A 21 8.78 1.69 -4.67
CA ARG A 21 9.20 2.56 -3.54
C ARG A 21 8.81 1.97 -2.20
N ARG A 22 7.63 1.36 -2.11
CA ARG A 22 7.15 0.71 -0.89
C ARG A 22 8.01 -0.50 -0.51
N ASN A 23 8.28 -1.38 -1.47
CA ASN A 23 9.06 -2.60 -1.24
C ASN A 23 10.50 -2.33 -0.78
N ARG A 24 11.06 -1.15 -1.07
CA ARG A 24 12.40 -0.75 -0.58
C ARG A 24 12.51 -0.66 0.95
N ARG A 25 11.41 -0.45 1.68
CA ARG A 25 11.42 -0.36 3.15
C ARG A 25 11.52 -1.72 3.84
N LEU A 26 11.26 -2.80 3.11
CA LEU A 26 11.30 -4.15 3.66
C LEU A 26 12.70 -4.77 3.49
N PRO A 27 13.12 -5.69 4.37
CA PRO A 27 14.35 -6.43 4.20
C PRO A 27 14.40 -7.15 2.84
N SER A 28 15.61 -7.35 2.30
CA SER A 28 15.79 -8.01 1.01
C SER A 28 15.18 -9.43 0.99
N ARG A 29 14.67 -9.86 -0.17
CA ARG A 29 14.05 -11.19 -0.41
C ARG A 29 12.76 -11.48 0.37
N THR A 30 12.20 -10.49 1.06
CA THR A 30 10.89 -10.63 1.72
C THR A 30 9.74 -10.68 0.73
N ALA A 31 9.87 -10.10 -0.47
CA ALA A 31 8.88 -10.16 -1.54
C ALA A 31 8.53 -11.60 -1.96
N SER A 32 9.55 -12.47 -2.01
CA SER A 32 9.45 -13.89 -2.34
C SER A 32 9.37 -14.81 -1.12
N ALA A 33 9.17 -14.24 0.08
CA ALA A 33 9.12 -15.05 1.29
C ALA A 33 7.87 -15.95 1.27
N PRO A 34 7.98 -17.22 1.68
CA PRO A 34 6.90 -18.19 1.56
C PRO A 34 5.78 -17.98 2.60
N ARG A 35 5.91 -17.00 3.51
CA ARG A 35 4.99 -16.78 4.63
C ARG A 35 4.58 -15.31 4.78
N SER A 36 3.32 -15.06 5.10
CA SER A 36 2.71 -13.72 5.10
C SER A 36 3.32 -12.78 6.14
N LEU A 37 3.70 -13.28 7.32
CA LEU A 37 4.29 -12.45 8.39
C LEU A 37 5.81 -12.19 8.21
N ALA A 38 6.43 -12.73 7.18
CA ALA A 38 7.87 -12.64 6.98
C ALA A 38 8.34 -11.18 6.81
N GLY A 39 9.21 -10.75 7.74
CA GLY A 39 9.78 -9.40 7.75
C GLY A 39 8.89 -8.31 8.36
N LEU A 40 7.72 -8.66 8.90
CA LEU A 40 6.83 -7.71 9.59
C LEU A 40 6.98 -7.74 11.12
N VAL A 41 7.28 -8.92 11.68
CA VAL A 41 7.23 -9.12 13.14
C VAL A 41 8.57 -8.80 13.80
N VAL A 42 8.53 -8.00 14.86
CA VAL A 42 9.67 -7.65 15.73
C VAL A 42 9.28 -7.97 17.16
N CYS A 43 10.20 -8.54 17.93
CA CYS A 43 9.99 -8.73 19.37
C CYS A 43 10.25 -7.42 20.09
N GLU A 44 9.25 -6.87 20.79
CA GLU A 44 9.37 -5.59 21.50
C GLU A 44 10.43 -5.68 22.61
N THR A 45 10.43 -6.75 23.40
CA THR A 45 11.33 -6.90 24.56
C THR A 45 12.82 -6.87 24.20
N CYS A 46 13.18 -7.34 23.01
CA CYS A 46 14.57 -7.44 22.59
C CYS A 46 14.90 -6.68 21.30
N GLN A 47 13.90 -5.98 20.74
CA GLN A 47 13.95 -5.20 19.50
C GLN A 47 14.51 -5.95 18.28
N SER A 48 14.51 -7.29 18.35
CA SER A 48 15.10 -8.14 17.32
C SER A 48 14.02 -8.58 16.33
N PRO A 49 14.28 -8.46 15.01
CA PRO A 49 13.37 -8.97 14.00
C PRO A 49 13.17 -10.47 14.15
N MET A 50 11.95 -10.93 13.91
CA MET A 50 11.61 -12.34 14.00
C MET A 50 11.72 -13.01 12.63
N THR A 51 12.11 -14.28 12.64
CA THR A 51 12.16 -15.13 11.45
C THR A 51 11.25 -16.34 11.63
N VAL A 52 10.69 -16.84 10.53
CA VAL A 52 9.91 -18.07 10.52
C VAL A 52 10.87 -19.25 10.49
N THR A 53 10.75 -20.11 11.48
CA THR A 53 11.49 -21.36 11.62
C THR A 53 10.54 -22.53 11.41
N ARG A 54 11.01 -23.56 10.70
CA ARG A 54 10.25 -24.77 10.42
C ARG A 54 10.86 -25.94 11.16
N VAL A 55 10.03 -26.74 11.80
CA VAL A 55 10.41 -28.01 12.42
C VAL A 55 9.58 -29.11 11.76
N ALA A 56 10.26 -30.02 11.07
CA ALA A 56 9.66 -31.23 10.52
C ALA A 56 10.29 -32.43 11.23
N PRO A 57 9.52 -33.29 11.90
CA PRO A 57 10.07 -34.49 12.52
C PRO A 57 10.48 -35.49 11.43
N ARG A 58 11.44 -36.38 11.75
CA ARG A 58 11.94 -37.38 10.79
C ARG A 58 10.91 -38.51 10.64
N GLY A 59 10.10 -38.48 9.59
CA GLY A 59 9.11 -39.51 9.24
C GLY A 59 8.36 -39.18 7.94
N LYS A 60 7.72 -40.18 7.31
CA LYS A 60 7.11 -40.05 5.97
C LYS A 60 5.78 -39.27 5.91
N ASP A 61 5.11 -39.01 7.05
CA ASP A 61 3.77 -38.41 7.08
C ASP A 61 3.59 -37.33 8.17
N THR A 62 4.59 -36.48 8.37
CA THR A 62 4.59 -35.61 9.54
C THR A 62 4.32 -34.15 9.24
N LYS A 63 3.27 -33.62 9.89
CA LYS A 63 2.92 -32.20 9.96
C LYS A 63 4.15 -31.33 10.21
N GLU A 64 4.34 -30.32 9.38
CA GLU A 64 5.34 -29.28 9.59
C GLU A 64 4.83 -28.30 10.65
N TYR A 65 5.68 -27.99 11.64
CA TYR A 65 5.39 -26.96 12.64
C TYR A 65 6.16 -25.68 12.31
N LEU A 66 5.49 -24.54 12.42
CA LEU A 66 6.06 -23.23 12.10
C LEU A 66 6.07 -22.37 13.36
N TYR A 67 7.21 -21.75 13.61
CA TYR A 67 7.38 -20.88 14.77
C TYR A 67 8.07 -19.58 14.37
N LEU A 68 7.69 -18.48 15.02
CA LEU A 68 8.41 -17.22 14.97
C LEU A 68 9.42 -17.13 16.11
N ARG A 69 10.68 -16.83 15.77
CA ARG A 69 11.77 -16.65 16.74
C ARG A 69 12.58 -15.38 16.45
N PRO A 70 13.00 -14.62 17.47
CA PRO A 70 13.89 -13.48 17.26
C PRO A 70 15.26 -13.93 16.75
N MET A 71 15.77 -13.28 15.69
CA MET A 71 17.02 -13.69 15.02
C MET A 71 18.27 -13.39 15.85
N ARG A 72 18.29 -12.27 16.56
CA ARG A 72 19.45 -11.74 17.29
C ARG A 72 19.03 -11.27 18.67
N CYS A 73 18.53 -12.18 19.50
CA CYS A 73 18.13 -11.87 20.88
C CYS A 73 19.38 -11.74 21.79
N PRO A 74 19.64 -10.57 22.41
CA PRO A 74 20.74 -10.39 23.36
C PRO A 74 20.45 -10.97 24.76
N ASN A 75 19.18 -11.22 25.10
CA ASN A 75 18.77 -11.65 26.43
C ASN A 75 19.23 -13.08 26.77
N LYS A 76 19.52 -13.31 28.05
CA LYS A 76 19.85 -14.62 28.63
C LYS A 76 18.94 -14.86 29.84
N PRO A 77 17.95 -15.78 29.76
CA PRO A 77 17.64 -16.65 28.63
C PRO A 77 17.10 -15.90 27.39
N LYS A 78 17.26 -16.49 26.19
CA LYS A 78 16.72 -15.94 24.95
C LYS A 78 15.20 -15.97 24.97
N CYS A 79 14.58 -15.01 24.26
CA CYS A 79 13.14 -15.02 24.02
C CYS A 79 12.69 -16.33 23.35
N LYS A 80 11.59 -16.91 23.85
CA LYS A 80 11.03 -18.19 23.37
C LYS A 80 10.41 -18.03 21.97
N ALA A 81 10.42 -19.11 21.20
CA ALA A 81 9.66 -19.15 19.95
C ALA A 81 8.15 -19.21 20.26
N ILE A 82 7.33 -18.67 19.36
CA ILE A 82 5.86 -18.68 19.45
C ILE A 82 5.32 -19.31 18.17
N ASP A 83 4.19 -20.01 18.26
CA ASP A 83 3.55 -20.63 17.11
C ASP A 83 3.19 -19.57 16.04
N TYR A 84 3.48 -19.91 14.78
CA TYR A 84 3.23 -18.99 13.66
C TYR A 84 1.74 -18.75 13.43
N GLU A 85 0.93 -19.80 13.55
CA GLU A 85 -0.51 -19.74 13.26
C GLU A 85 -1.22 -18.89 14.32
N GLU A 86 -0.84 -19.02 15.59
CA GLU A 86 -1.39 -18.16 16.64
C GLU A 86 -1.12 -16.67 16.37
N ILE A 87 0.12 -16.31 15.97
CA ILE A 87 0.45 -14.92 15.65
C ILE A 87 -0.29 -14.47 14.39
N LEU A 88 -0.44 -15.32 13.39
CA LEU A 88 -1.18 -15.01 12.17
C LEU A 88 -2.64 -14.71 12.48
N GLN A 89 -3.30 -15.58 13.24
CA GLN A 89 -4.69 -15.41 13.64
C GLN A 89 -4.88 -14.14 14.47
N ALA A 90 -4.02 -13.91 15.48
CA ALA A 90 -4.06 -12.69 16.28
C ALA A 90 -3.77 -11.43 15.46
N THR A 91 -2.95 -11.52 14.41
CA THR A 91 -2.72 -10.42 13.46
C THR A 91 -3.97 -10.12 12.66
N ILE A 92 -4.68 -11.14 12.16
CA ILE A 92 -5.93 -10.99 11.42
C ILE A 92 -7.00 -10.35 12.29
N GLU A 93 -7.16 -10.82 13.53
CA GLU A 93 -8.12 -10.26 14.47
C GLU A 93 -7.81 -8.78 14.75
N ARG A 94 -6.54 -8.47 15.08
CA ARG A 94 -6.17 -7.07 15.37
C ARG A 94 -6.23 -6.16 14.17
N ILE A 95 -5.91 -6.61 12.95
CA ILE A 95 -6.04 -5.73 11.79
C ILE A 95 -7.52 -5.43 11.49
N CYS A 96 -8.42 -6.40 11.69
CA CYS A 96 -9.85 -6.17 11.54
C CYS A 96 -10.40 -5.15 12.54
N ASP A 97 -9.87 -5.11 13.76
CA ASP A 97 -10.30 -4.19 14.82
C ASP A 97 -9.61 -2.81 14.76
N ASP A 98 -8.29 -2.79 14.60
CA ASP A 98 -7.46 -1.60 14.75
C ASP A 98 -7.43 -0.76 13.47
N LEU A 99 -7.44 -1.39 12.29
CA LEU A 99 -7.31 -0.67 11.03
C LEU A 99 -8.48 0.29 10.76
N PRO A 100 -9.76 -0.08 10.94
CA PRO A 100 -10.87 0.83 10.66
C PRO A 100 -10.82 2.08 11.52
N ARG A 101 -10.38 1.93 12.78
CA ARG A 101 -10.19 3.05 13.72
C ARG A 101 -9.03 3.94 13.26
N ALA A 102 -7.88 3.34 12.96
CA ALA A 102 -6.71 4.06 12.50
C ALA A 102 -7.00 4.86 11.20
N VAL A 103 -7.80 4.28 10.28
CA VAL A 103 -8.23 4.97 9.05
C VAL A 103 -9.23 6.10 9.32
N ALA A 104 -10.11 5.94 10.30
CA ALA A 104 -11.06 6.99 10.69
C ALA A 104 -10.39 8.17 11.39
N GLU A 105 -9.32 7.92 12.15
CA GLU A 105 -8.53 8.95 12.84
C GLU A 105 -7.64 9.77 11.90
N VAL A 106 -7.20 9.16 10.79
CA VAL A 106 -6.48 9.91 9.77
C VAL A 106 -7.47 10.84 9.08
N ASN A 107 -7.38 12.14 9.41
CA ASN A 107 -7.98 13.23 8.64
C ASN A 107 -7.32 13.30 7.25
N MET A 108 -7.57 12.31 6.40
CA MET A 108 -7.21 12.40 5.00
C MET A 108 -8.18 13.38 4.34
N PRO A 109 -7.68 14.32 3.52
CA PRO A 109 -8.52 14.96 2.52
C PRO A 109 -9.24 13.86 1.76
N ASP A 110 -10.56 13.96 1.59
CA ASP A 110 -11.28 12.96 0.82
C ASP A 110 -10.64 12.91 -0.57
N ILE A 111 -9.89 11.83 -0.84
CA ILE A 111 -9.15 11.66 -2.09
C ILE A 111 -10.14 11.73 -3.26
N ASN A 112 -11.41 11.38 -3.05
CA ASN A 112 -12.45 11.54 -4.05
C ASN A 112 -12.76 13.01 -4.31
N LEU A 113 -12.82 13.87 -3.28
CA LEU A 113 -12.98 15.31 -3.47
C LEU A 113 -11.78 15.93 -4.19
N VAL A 114 -10.55 15.51 -3.84
CA VAL A 114 -9.33 15.98 -4.53
C VAL A 114 -9.34 15.51 -5.99
N LYS A 115 -9.69 14.24 -6.23
CA LYS A 115 -9.84 13.66 -7.58
C LYS A 115 -10.86 14.43 -8.40
N GLN A 116 -12.06 14.65 -7.87
CA GLN A 116 -13.12 15.42 -8.51
C GLN A 116 -12.68 16.86 -8.80
N GLY A 117 -11.94 17.50 -7.89
CA GLY A 117 -11.39 18.83 -8.13
C GLY A 117 -10.40 18.88 -9.29
N ILE A 118 -9.50 17.89 -9.39
CA ILE A 118 -8.54 17.79 -10.50
C ILE A 118 -9.25 17.47 -11.81
N GLU A 119 -10.21 16.53 -11.81
CA GLU A 119 -11.04 16.19 -12.98
C GLU A 119 -11.84 17.39 -13.47
N GLY A 120 -12.45 18.16 -12.56
CA GLY A 120 -13.15 19.39 -12.88
C GLY A 120 -12.23 20.47 -13.49
N ALA A 121 -11.02 20.63 -12.97
CA ALA A 121 -10.03 21.56 -13.53
C ALA A 121 -9.55 21.14 -14.93
N ILE A 122 -9.38 19.83 -15.17
CA ILE A 122 -9.08 19.28 -16.50
C ILE A 122 -10.24 19.59 -17.45
N ALA A 123 -11.47 19.27 -17.05
CA ALA A 123 -12.67 19.50 -17.88
C ALA A 123 -12.84 20.97 -18.25
N ALA A 124 -12.63 21.90 -17.30
CA ALA A 124 -12.71 23.33 -17.56
C ALA A 124 -11.64 23.79 -18.58
N LYS A 125 -10.39 23.33 -18.45
CA LYS A 125 -9.33 23.66 -19.42
C LYS A 125 -9.58 23.04 -20.79
N GLN A 126 -10.11 21.82 -20.82
CA GLN A 126 -10.53 21.15 -22.05
C GLN A 126 -11.63 21.95 -22.76
N ALA A 127 -12.62 22.46 -22.01
CA ALA A 127 -13.69 23.30 -22.54
C ALA A 127 -13.17 24.61 -23.16
N ILE A 128 -12.17 25.23 -22.56
CA ILE A 128 -11.51 26.42 -23.15
C ILE A 128 -10.82 26.05 -24.46
N LEU A 129 -10.12 24.91 -24.52
CA LEU A 129 -9.49 24.43 -25.76
C LEU A 129 -10.50 24.22 -26.89
N THR A 130 -11.69 23.70 -26.60
CA THR A 130 -12.76 23.51 -27.61
C THR A 130 -13.36 24.82 -28.10
N GLN A 131 -13.28 25.90 -27.32
CA GLN A 131 -13.80 27.22 -27.70
C GLN A 131 -12.82 28.04 -28.56
N LEU A 132 -11.51 27.76 -28.48
CA LEU A 132 -10.49 28.53 -29.20
C LEU A 132 -10.74 28.65 -30.72
N PRO A 133 -11.14 27.59 -31.46
CA PRO A 133 -11.40 27.72 -32.89
C PRO A 133 -12.48 28.76 -33.22
N GLY A 134 -13.57 28.80 -32.45
CA GLY A 134 -14.64 29.79 -32.65
C GLY A 134 -14.20 31.23 -32.35
N LEU A 135 -13.24 31.42 -31.44
CA LEU A 135 -12.66 32.73 -31.14
C LEU A 135 -11.72 33.24 -32.25
N ILE A 136 -11.05 32.31 -32.96
CA ILE A 136 -10.27 32.62 -34.15
C ILE A 136 -11.22 32.98 -35.31
N GLU A 137 -12.25 32.16 -35.54
CA GLU A 137 -13.24 32.37 -36.62
C GLU A 137 -14.01 33.69 -36.47
N SER A 138 -14.30 34.10 -35.23
CA SER A 138 -14.96 35.39 -34.93
C SER A 138 -14.02 36.60 -34.94
N GLY A 139 -12.72 36.39 -35.20
CA GLY A 139 -11.72 37.46 -35.26
C GLY A 139 -11.38 38.09 -33.90
N ILE A 140 -11.81 37.47 -32.79
CA ILE A 140 -11.53 37.94 -31.43
C ILE A 140 -10.08 37.64 -31.04
N LEU A 141 -9.53 36.52 -31.51
CA LEU A 141 -8.16 36.09 -31.26
C LEU A 141 -7.41 35.89 -32.58
N ASP A 142 -6.14 36.31 -32.61
CA ASP A 142 -5.22 35.94 -33.68
C ASP A 142 -4.71 34.51 -33.48
N THR A 143 -4.22 33.91 -34.57
CA THR A 143 -3.74 32.52 -34.60
C THR A 143 -2.54 32.29 -33.70
N GLU A 144 -1.60 33.23 -33.60
CA GLU A 144 -0.37 33.08 -32.82
C GLU A 144 -0.67 33.06 -31.32
N SER A 145 -1.50 33.99 -30.85
CA SER A 145 -2.01 34.02 -29.48
C SER A 145 -2.83 32.78 -29.14
N ALA A 146 -3.67 32.31 -30.06
CA ALA A 146 -4.46 31.09 -29.87
C ALA A 146 -3.58 29.84 -29.74
N ASP A 147 -2.53 29.72 -30.54
CA ASP A 147 -1.58 28.60 -30.49
C ASP A 147 -0.79 28.60 -29.18
N LEU A 148 -0.30 29.76 -28.73
CA LEU A 148 0.39 29.88 -27.43
C LEU A 148 -0.55 29.49 -26.28
N ARG A 149 -1.81 29.91 -26.34
CA ARG A 149 -2.82 29.57 -25.33
C ARG A 149 -3.13 28.08 -25.34
N ALA A 150 -3.27 27.47 -26.52
CA ALA A 150 -3.52 26.05 -26.67
C ALA A 150 -2.35 25.21 -26.12
N TYR A 151 -1.11 25.60 -26.42
CA TYR A 151 0.09 24.95 -25.91
C TYR A 151 0.14 25.00 -24.37
N THR A 152 -0.12 26.18 -23.79
CA THR A 152 -0.13 26.37 -22.34
C THR A 152 -1.19 25.49 -21.66
N LEU A 153 -2.42 25.51 -22.16
CA LEU A 153 -3.52 24.71 -21.63
C LEU A 153 -3.24 23.20 -21.70
N ARG A 154 -2.69 22.71 -22.81
CA ARG A 154 -2.28 21.30 -22.95
C ARG A 154 -1.21 20.90 -21.94
N THR A 155 -0.26 21.79 -21.66
CA THR A 155 0.81 21.55 -20.68
C THR A 155 0.24 21.47 -19.26
N GLU A 156 -0.67 22.38 -18.90
CA GLU A 156 -1.36 22.37 -17.61
C GLU A 156 -2.23 21.13 -17.43
N ILE A 157 -2.96 20.71 -18.48
CA ILE A 157 -3.76 19.47 -18.47
C ILE A 157 -2.84 18.26 -18.24
N ALA A 158 -1.70 18.17 -18.93
CA ALA A 158 -0.75 17.09 -18.75
C ALA A 158 -0.18 17.03 -17.31
N GLN A 159 0.05 18.19 -16.68
CA GLN A 159 0.46 18.25 -15.28
C GLN A 159 -0.65 17.79 -14.33
N LEU A 160 -1.90 18.19 -14.56
CA LEU A 160 -3.05 17.76 -13.76
C LEU A 160 -3.30 16.25 -13.91
N GLN A 161 -3.21 15.72 -15.12
CA GLN A 161 -3.28 14.28 -15.38
C GLN A 161 -2.15 13.52 -14.67
N GLY A 162 -0.94 14.08 -14.66
CA GLY A 162 0.18 13.51 -13.90
C GLY A 162 -0.09 13.46 -12.39
N LYS A 163 -0.72 14.50 -11.82
CA LYS A 163 -1.15 14.51 -10.41
C LYS A 163 -2.26 13.50 -10.14
N LEU A 164 -3.23 13.38 -11.06
CA LEU A 164 -4.33 12.42 -10.98
C LEU A 164 -3.82 10.97 -10.95
N ALA A 165 -2.86 10.64 -11.83
CA ALA A 165 -2.24 9.31 -11.92
C ALA A 165 -1.46 8.92 -10.66
N GLN A 166 -0.99 9.89 -9.88
CA GLN A 166 -0.31 9.66 -8.61
C GLN A 166 -1.29 9.45 -7.44
N LEU A 167 -2.56 9.80 -7.60
CA LEU A 167 -3.56 9.54 -6.57
C LEU A 167 -3.82 8.03 -6.45
N PRO A 168 -4.01 7.50 -5.23
CA PRO A 168 -4.44 6.12 -5.03
C PRO A 168 -5.76 5.85 -5.79
N PRO A 169 -5.86 4.77 -6.59
CA PRO A 169 -7.05 4.48 -7.40
C PRO A 169 -8.27 4.06 -6.56
N VAL A 170 -8.05 3.67 -5.30
CA VAL A 170 -9.11 3.21 -4.40
C VAL A 170 -9.02 4.00 -3.11
N SER A 171 -10.17 4.48 -2.62
CA SER A 171 -10.21 5.16 -1.33
C SER A 171 -9.77 4.19 -0.23
N LEU A 172 -8.80 4.62 0.59
CA LEU A 172 -8.28 3.81 1.69
C LEU A 172 -9.41 3.37 2.64
N ARG A 173 -10.50 4.15 2.69
CA ARG A 173 -11.75 3.85 3.41
C ARG A 173 -12.54 2.68 2.85
N ALA A 174 -12.71 2.59 1.52
CA ALA A 174 -13.39 1.46 0.89
C ALA A 174 -12.60 0.15 1.09
N ILE A 175 -11.27 0.23 0.98
CA ILE A 175 -10.39 -0.90 1.27
C ILE A 175 -10.48 -1.27 2.76
N ALA A 176 -10.43 -0.30 3.67
CA ALA A 176 -10.52 -0.53 5.11
C ALA A 176 -11.76 -1.34 5.50
N GLN A 177 -12.91 -1.07 4.87
CA GLN A 177 -14.14 -1.85 5.11
C GLN A 177 -14.00 -3.32 4.71
N ALA A 178 -13.46 -3.60 3.52
CA ALA A 178 -13.30 -4.97 3.03
C ALA A 178 -12.32 -5.77 3.90
N VAL A 179 -11.22 -5.15 4.33
CA VAL A 179 -10.19 -5.80 5.16
C VAL A 179 -10.56 -5.85 6.65
N SER A 180 -11.69 -5.27 7.05
CA SER A 180 -12.26 -5.41 8.40
C SER A 180 -12.91 -6.78 8.64
N ILE A 181 -13.03 -7.59 7.60
CA ILE A 181 -13.73 -8.89 7.66
C ILE A 181 -12.67 -10.00 7.75
N PRO A 182 -12.67 -10.85 8.80
CA PRO A 182 -11.68 -11.93 8.92
C PRO A 182 -11.66 -12.88 7.73
N GLN A 183 -12.84 -13.21 7.18
CA GLN A 183 -12.97 -14.12 6.03
C GLN A 183 -12.19 -13.62 4.80
N PHE A 184 -12.13 -12.31 4.58
CA PHE A 184 -11.31 -11.73 3.52
C PHE A 184 -9.87 -12.23 3.63
N TRP A 185 -9.27 -12.22 4.83
CA TRP A 185 -7.88 -12.63 5.04
C TRP A 185 -7.66 -14.14 4.94
N LEU A 186 -8.67 -14.93 5.27
CA LEU A 186 -8.62 -16.40 5.22
C LEU A 186 -8.76 -16.94 3.80
N ASP A 187 -9.50 -16.23 2.94
CA ASP A 187 -9.72 -16.62 1.54
C ASP A 187 -8.53 -16.26 0.63
N LEU A 188 -7.64 -15.36 1.07
CA LEU A 188 -6.46 -14.97 0.31
C LEU A 188 -5.40 -16.07 0.27
N SER A 189 -4.77 -16.23 -0.89
CA SER A 189 -3.53 -17.00 -0.99
C SER A 189 -2.41 -16.33 -0.16
N GLU A 190 -1.41 -17.11 0.25
CA GLU A 190 -0.28 -16.58 1.03
C GLU A 190 0.42 -15.35 0.39
N PRO A 191 0.64 -15.29 -0.94
CA PRO A 191 1.16 -14.11 -1.62
C PRO A 191 0.26 -12.89 -1.53
N GLU A 192 -1.05 -13.05 -1.71
CA GLU A 192 -2.01 -11.96 -1.64
C GLU A 192 -2.13 -11.43 -0.22
N ARG A 193 -2.25 -12.33 0.77
CA ARG A 193 -2.28 -11.95 2.18
C ARG A 193 -1.00 -11.22 2.58
N ARG A 194 0.17 -11.67 2.10
CA ARG A 194 1.45 -10.98 2.30
C ARG A 194 1.45 -9.58 1.69
N PHE A 195 0.91 -9.45 0.48
CA PHE A 195 0.76 -8.17 -0.20
C PHE A 195 -0.12 -7.22 0.63
N TYR A 196 -1.32 -7.65 1.02
CA TYR A 196 -2.24 -6.82 1.80
C TYR A 196 -1.72 -6.48 3.20
N PHE A 197 -1.10 -7.42 3.93
CA PHE A 197 -0.46 -7.07 5.21
C PHE A 197 0.59 -5.97 5.03
N ARG A 198 1.39 -6.03 3.97
CA ARG A 198 2.36 -4.97 3.66
C ARG A 198 1.71 -3.70 3.14
N GLU A 199 0.49 -3.78 2.62
CA GLU A 199 -0.30 -2.65 2.17
C GLU A 199 -0.84 -1.79 3.34
N PHE A 200 -0.95 -2.36 4.54
CA PHE A 200 -1.44 -1.61 5.71
C PHE A 200 -0.46 -1.55 6.88
N ILE A 201 0.27 -2.63 7.14
CA ILE A 201 1.11 -2.79 8.33
C ILE A 201 2.56 -2.48 7.98
N ARG A 202 3.13 -1.54 8.73
CA ARG A 202 4.56 -1.20 8.72
C ARG A 202 5.36 -2.22 9.51
N GLN A 203 4.88 -2.53 10.71
CA GLN A 203 5.54 -3.44 11.66
C GLN A 203 4.51 -4.05 12.61
N ILE A 204 4.77 -5.27 13.06
CA ILE A 204 4.02 -5.96 14.11
C ILE A 204 4.95 -6.11 15.30
N GLU A 205 4.64 -5.45 16.41
CA GLU A 205 5.38 -5.55 17.65
C GLU A 205 4.79 -6.66 18.51
N LEU A 206 5.57 -7.71 18.74
CA LEU A 206 5.21 -8.79 19.65
C LEU A 206 5.65 -8.42 21.07
N ILE A 207 4.67 -8.12 21.92
CA ILE A 207 4.86 -7.72 23.31
C ILE A 207 4.67 -8.96 24.18
N ARG A 208 5.65 -9.27 25.02
CA ARG A 208 5.64 -10.43 25.90
C ARG A 208 5.29 -10.00 27.31
N ASP A 209 4.38 -10.73 27.91
CA ASP A 209 4.08 -10.70 29.35
C ASP A 209 4.42 -12.08 29.92
N GLU A 210 4.72 -12.19 31.21
CA GLU A 210 5.38 -13.34 31.84
C GLU A 210 5.00 -14.72 31.28
N ALA A 211 3.68 -14.98 31.10
CA ALA A 211 3.15 -16.20 30.50
C ALA A 211 2.43 -16.00 29.14
N ASN A 212 2.17 -14.77 28.73
CA ASN A 212 1.32 -14.43 27.58
C ASN A 212 2.02 -13.51 26.58
N TRP A 213 1.36 -13.22 25.47
CA TRP A 213 1.83 -12.22 24.52
C TRP A 213 0.67 -11.50 23.86
N THR A 214 0.93 -10.30 23.37
CA THR A 214 -0.01 -9.50 22.58
C THR A 214 0.72 -8.85 21.40
N LEU A 215 -0.03 -8.37 20.40
CA LEU A 215 0.53 -7.82 19.17
C LEU A 215 0.14 -6.37 18.96
N LYS A 216 1.07 -5.43 19.00
CA LYS A 216 0.76 -4.06 18.58
C LYS A 216 1.01 -3.91 17.08
N LEU A 217 -0.03 -3.56 16.33
CA LEU A 217 0.08 -3.28 14.91
C LEU A 217 0.47 -1.82 14.70
N ILE A 218 1.50 -1.59 13.89
CA ILE A 218 1.93 -0.26 13.48
C ILE A 218 1.57 -0.09 12.02
N PHE A 219 0.63 0.79 11.71
CA PHE A 219 0.18 1.05 10.34
C PHE A 219 1.13 2.00 9.59
N ILE A 220 0.97 2.08 8.27
CA ILE A 220 1.86 2.81 7.35
C ILE A 220 1.52 4.31 7.24
N PHE A 221 0.29 4.69 7.58
CA PHE A 221 -0.22 6.05 7.53
C PHE A 221 -0.19 6.71 8.90
#